data_AF-A0A1G3R0Y1-F1
#
_entry.id   AF-A0A1G3R0Y1-F1
#
_cell.length_a   1.000
_cell.length_b   1.000
_cell.length_c   1.000
_cell.angle_alpha   90.00
_cell.angle_beta   90.00
_cell.angle_gamma   90.00
#
_symmetry.space_group_name_H-M   'P 1'
#
loop_
_entity.id
_entity.type
_entity.pdbx_description
1 polymer ?
#
loop_
_entity_poly.entity_id
_entity_poly.type
_entity_poly.pdbx_seq_one_letter_code
_entity_poly.pdbx_strand_id
1 'polypeptide(L)'
;MAGTPLRPYRSFFAARFRMLLQYRGAAFGGMVTQVVFGLILVMVYEAFYRSSDVTQPMSITEVRSYIWLGQALLALLPWNVEGELRVMIRTGGVAYELLRPLGLYPLWFTRTLASRLAPAVLRAVPIFALAFLASTVGAVALGAAFTVLFTVSLLWTVSGEGITQLGTALVTLLSGMAVPIPLFPDAVRPVLEFLPFRGL
;
A
#
# COMPACT_ATOMS: atom_id res chain seq x y z
N MET A 1 -16.76 -29.45 -18.84
CA MET A 1 -17.39 -28.17 -18.43
C MET A 1 -16.28 -27.17 -18.13
N ALA A 2 -15.86 -26.38 -19.13
CA ALA A 2 -14.85 -25.34 -18.93
C ALA A 2 -15.49 -24.15 -18.20
N GLY A 3 -15.29 -24.07 -16.88
CA GLY A 3 -15.60 -22.86 -16.14
C GLY A 3 -14.81 -21.69 -16.75
N THR A 4 -15.41 -20.51 -16.83
CA THR A 4 -14.70 -19.31 -17.31
C THR A 4 -13.38 -19.15 -16.56
N PRO A 5 -12.27 -18.79 -17.23
CA PRO A 5 -10.94 -18.75 -16.61
C PRO A 5 -10.86 -17.83 -15.39
N LEU A 6 -11.84 -16.93 -15.22
CA LEU A 6 -11.96 -15.97 -14.12
C LEU A 6 -12.64 -16.54 -12.86
N ARG A 7 -13.40 -17.63 -12.95
CA ARG A 7 -14.15 -18.19 -11.80
C ARG A 7 -13.25 -18.57 -10.60
N PRO A 8 -12.11 -19.24 -10.80
CA PRO A 8 -11.19 -19.56 -9.70
C PRO A 8 -10.61 -18.30 -9.05
N TYR A 9 -10.17 -17.32 -9.83
CA TYR A 9 -9.61 -16.08 -9.26
C TYR A 9 -10.62 -15.32 -8.41
N ARG A 10 -11.89 -15.24 -8.85
CA ARG A 10 -12.97 -14.61 -8.09
C ARG A 10 -13.23 -15.32 -6.75
N SER A 11 -13.16 -16.65 -6.70
CA SER A 11 -13.37 -17.38 -5.44
C SER A 11 -12.22 -17.16 -4.45
N PHE A 12 -10.98 -17.17 -4.92
CA PHE A 12 -9.81 -16.85 -4.10
C PHE A 12 -9.86 -15.41 -3.56
N PHE A 13 -10.21 -14.44 -4.41
CA PHE A 13 -10.45 -13.06 -4.01
C PHE A 13 -11.50 -12.98 -2.90
N ALA A 14 -12.68 -13.55 -3.13
CA ALA A 14 -13.80 -13.49 -2.19
C ALA A 14 -13.52 -14.22 -0.87
N ALA A 15 -12.77 -15.32 -0.90
CA ALA A 15 -12.34 -16.03 0.31
C ALA A 15 -11.39 -15.16 1.14
N ARG A 16 -10.35 -14.60 0.51
CA ARG A 16 -9.37 -13.73 1.17
C ARG A 16 -10.01 -12.45 1.71
N PHE A 17 -10.89 -11.82 0.92
CA PHE A 17 -11.61 -10.62 1.31
C PHE A 17 -12.49 -10.86 2.55
N ARG A 18 -13.25 -11.96 2.58
CA ARG A 18 -14.08 -12.33 3.74
C ARG A 18 -13.27 -12.64 4.99
N MET A 19 -12.14 -13.34 4.85
CA MET A 19 -11.23 -13.61 5.95
C MET A 19 -10.72 -12.31 6.60
N LEU A 20 -10.36 -11.31 5.78
CA LEU A 20 -9.86 -10.02 6.27
C LEU A 20 -10.97 -9.18 6.92
N LEU A 21 -12.21 -9.26 6.43
CA LEU A 21 -13.36 -8.61 7.05
C LEU A 21 -13.73 -9.19 8.41
N GLN A 22 -13.47 -10.48 8.64
CA GLN A 22 -13.75 -11.13 9.93
C GLN A 22 -12.83 -10.63 11.04
N TYR A 23 -11.59 -10.26 10.73
CA TYR A 23 -10.62 -9.79 11.73
C TYR A 23 -10.78 -8.30 12.05
N ARG A 24 -12.00 -7.91 12.46
CA ARG A 24 -12.41 -6.51 12.73
C ARG A 24 -11.54 -5.80 13.76
N GLY A 25 -10.99 -6.55 14.73
CA GLY A 25 -10.08 -6.02 15.75
C GLY A 25 -8.81 -5.42 15.15
N ALA A 26 -8.21 -6.05 14.15
CA ALA A 26 -7.04 -5.50 13.46
C ALA A 26 -7.39 -4.29 12.57
N ALA A 27 -8.60 -4.25 12.02
CA ALA A 27 -9.09 -3.08 11.30
C ALA A 27 -9.20 -1.87 12.23
N PHE A 28 -9.80 -2.06 13.42
CA PHE A 28 -9.93 -1.03 14.45
C PHE A 28 -8.57 -0.59 15.01
N GLY A 29 -7.70 -1.54 15.37
CA GLY A 29 -6.34 -1.24 15.82
C GLY A 29 -5.58 -0.40 14.78
N GLY A 30 -5.69 -0.77 13.50
CA GLY A 30 -5.11 -0.01 12.39
C GLY A 30 -5.65 1.41 12.27
N MET A 31 -6.96 1.62 12.45
CA MET A 31 -7.57 2.95 12.45
C MET A 31 -7.05 3.81 13.60
N VAL A 32 -7.01 3.26 14.82
CA VAL A 32 -6.49 3.97 15.99
C VAL A 32 -5.03 4.36 15.77
N THR A 33 -4.19 3.44 15.28
CA THR A 33 -2.79 3.77 14.98
C THR A 33 -2.66 4.86 13.92
N GLN A 34 -3.46 4.82 12.85
CA GLN A 34 -3.43 5.85 11.80
C GLN A 34 -3.81 7.22 12.34
N VAL A 35 -4.82 7.31 13.21
CA VAL A 35 -5.21 8.58 13.85
C VAL A 35 -4.09 9.09 14.75
N VAL A 36 -3.51 8.24 15.60
CA VAL A 36 -2.43 8.65 16.50
C VAL A 36 -1.21 9.14 15.72
N PHE A 37 -0.75 8.39 14.72
CA PHE A 37 0.39 8.79 13.90
C PHE A 37 0.08 10.01 13.02
N GLY A 38 -1.14 10.13 12.49
CA GLY A 38 -1.60 11.31 11.78
C GLY A 38 -1.54 12.57 12.64
N LEU A 39 -2.01 12.49 13.89
CA LEU A 39 -1.93 13.58 14.86
C LEU A 39 -0.48 13.94 15.19
N ILE A 40 0.38 12.95 15.44
CA ILE A 40 1.81 13.17 15.68
C ILE A 40 2.45 13.94 14.51
N LEU A 41 2.19 13.51 13.27
CA LEU A 41 2.73 14.18 12.08
C LEU A 41 2.22 15.62 11.98
N VAL A 42 0.92 15.86 12.20
CA VAL A 42 0.37 17.22 12.21
C VAL A 42 1.06 18.09 13.28
N MET A 43 1.27 17.57 14.49
CA MET A 43 1.96 18.30 15.56
C MET A 43 3.42 18.61 15.20
N VAL A 44 4.14 17.67 14.59
CA VAL A 44 5.52 17.86 14.15
C VAL A 44 5.60 18.94 13.07
N TYR A 45 4.75 18.88 12.04
CA TYR A 45 4.72 19.91 11.00
C TYR A 45 4.26 21.26 11.54
N GLU A 46 3.31 21.30 12.47
CA GLU A 46 2.89 22.55 13.11
C GLU A 46 4.02 23.19 13.93
N ALA A 47 4.81 22.39 14.64
CA ALA A 47 6.00 22.86 15.34
C ALA A 47 7.08 23.39 14.36
N PHE A 48 7.27 22.71 13.23
CA PHE A 48 8.18 23.16 12.17
C PHE A 48 7.75 24.50 11.56
N TYR A 49 6.47 24.64 11.19
CA TYR A 49 5.94 25.87 10.61
C TYR A 49 5.96 27.05 11.61
N ARG A 50 5.83 26.78 12.91
CA ARG A 50 5.95 27.82 13.96
C ARG A 50 7.38 28.26 14.24
N SER A 51 8.38 27.43 13.92
CA SER A 51 9.78 27.69 14.23
C SER A 51 10.58 28.22 13.03
N SER A 52 9.98 28.24 11.84
CA SER A 52 10.65 28.60 10.60
C SER A 52 10.08 29.90 10.03
N ASP A 53 10.94 30.91 9.86
CA ASP A 53 10.59 32.21 9.26
C ASP A 53 10.68 32.20 7.72
N VAL A 54 11.08 31.07 7.12
CA VAL A 54 11.19 30.91 5.67
C VAL A 54 9.82 30.60 5.08
N THR A 55 9.42 31.31 4.02
CA THR A 55 8.18 31.04 3.29
C THR A 55 8.18 29.63 2.70
N GLN A 56 7.26 28.78 3.18
CA GLN A 56 7.13 27.41 2.68
C GLN A 56 6.26 27.37 1.41
N PRO A 57 6.52 26.42 0.47
CA PRO A 57 5.74 26.27 -0.76
C PRO A 57 4.27 25.87 -0.57
N MET A 58 3.93 25.30 0.59
CA MET A 58 2.61 24.79 0.92
C MET A 58 2.15 25.39 2.25
N SER A 59 0.89 25.79 2.36
CA SER A 59 0.31 26.27 3.61
C SER A 59 0.15 25.15 4.64
N ILE A 60 0.14 25.49 5.93
CA ILE A 60 -0.10 24.51 7.00
C ILE A 60 -1.45 23.79 6.87
N THR A 61 -2.47 24.46 6.33
CA THR A 61 -3.80 23.86 6.10
C THR A 61 -3.74 22.79 5.02
N GLU A 62 -2.99 23.04 3.95
CA GLU A 62 -2.76 22.05 2.89
C GLU A 62 -1.93 20.86 3.40
N VAL A 63 -0.90 21.11 4.22
CA VAL A 63 -0.10 20.04 4.84
C VAL A 63 -0.97 19.14 5.71
N ARG A 64 -1.87 19.70 6.53
CA ARG A 64 -2.81 18.92 7.35
C ARG A 64 -3.70 18.03 6.48
N SER A 65 -4.29 18.59 5.43
CA SER A 65 -5.12 17.83 4.49
C SER A 65 -4.32 16.73 3.80
N TYR A 66 -3.08 17.01 3.42
CA TYR A 66 -2.17 16.05 2.79
C TYR A 66 -1.84 14.88 3.74
N ILE A 67 -1.53 15.16 5.01
CA ILE A 67 -1.24 14.12 6.01
C ILE A 67 -2.45 13.20 6.21
N TRP A 68 -3.66 13.77 6.34
CA TRP A 68 -4.87 12.96 6.50
C TRP A 68 -5.23 12.15 5.25
N LEU A 69 -4.98 12.70 4.06
CA LEU A 69 -5.08 11.96 2.81
C LEU A 69 -4.10 10.77 2.80
N GLY A 70 -2.85 11.00 3.21
CA GLY A 70 -1.84 9.97 3.35
C GLY A 70 -2.25 8.87 4.35
N GLN A 71 -2.75 9.24 5.54
CA GLN A 71 -3.22 8.26 6.54
C GLN A 71 -4.37 7.40 6.02
N ALA A 72 -5.31 7.99 5.26
CA ALA A 72 -6.42 7.27 4.65
C ALA A 72 -5.94 6.31 3.53
N LEU A 73 -4.99 6.74 2.71
CA LEU A 73 -4.39 5.96 1.62
C LEU A 73 -3.32 4.97 2.09
N LEU A 74 -2.87 5.07 3.34
CA LEU A 74 -1.75 4.30 3.88
C LEU A 74 -1.90 2.80 3.59
N ALA A 75 -3.10 2.25 3.70
CA ALA A 75 -3.38 0.83 3.47
C ALA A 75 -3.11 0.35 2.03
N LEU A 76 -2.95 1.26 1.07
CA LEU A 76 -2.67 0.95 -0.33
C LEU A 76 -1.18 0.68 -0.59
N LEU A 77 -0.30 1.24 0.25
CA LEU A 77 1.15 1.10 0.06
C LEU A 77 1.61 -0.35 0.21
N PRO A 78 2.65 -0.76 -0.54
CA PRO A 78 3.31 -2.06 -0.45
C PRO A 78 4.14 -2.23 0.84
N TRP A 79 3.44 -2.33 1.98
CA TRP A 79 4.04 -2.54 3.31
C TRP A 79 4.73 -3.87 3.48
N ASN A 80 4.16 -4.91 2.87
CA ASN A 80 4.59 -6.28 3.11
C ASN A 80 4.12 -7.22 2.02
N VAL A 81 4.99 -8.20 1.73
CA VAL A 81 4.63 -9.44 1.05
C VAL A 81 3.88 -10.33 2.05
N GLU A 82 2.84 -11.03 1.58
CA GLU A 82 2.07 -11.93 2.45
C GLU A 82 2.98 -13.00 3.08
N GLY A 83 2.93 -13.15 4.41
CA GLY A 83 3.79 -14.07 5.14
C GLY A 83 3.65 -15.53 4.69
N GLU A 84 2.42 -15.97 4.36
CA GLU A 84 2.16 -17.29 3.79
C GLU A 84 2.92 -17.51 2.47
N LEU A 85 2.91 -16.51 1.58
CA LEU A 85 3.64 -16.60 0.32
C LEU A 85 5.15 -16.68 0.55
N ARG A 86 5.66 -15.88 1.48
CA ARG A 86 7.08 -15.90 1.86
C ARG A 86 7.51 -17.27 2.39
N VAL A 87 6.70 -17.88 3.26
CA VAL A 87 6.96 -19.23 3.78
C VAL A 87 6.89 -20.26 2.65
N MET A 88 5.87 -20.21 1.80
CA MET A 88 5.70 -21.11 0.66
C MET A 88 6.87 -21.06 -0.32
N ILE A 89 7.41 -19.87 -0.58
CA ILE A 89 8.61 -19.70 -1.42
C ILE A 89 9.82 -20.32 -0.71
N ARG A 90 10.03 -20.00 0.57
CA ARG A 90 11.18 -20.47 1.36
C ARG A 90 11.20 -22.00 1.52
N THR A 91 10.05 -22.65 1.64
CA THR A 91 9.94 -24.11 1.81
C THR A 91 9.84 -24.88 0.49
N GLY A 92 9.81 -24.18 -0.65
CA GLY A 92 9.62 -24.82 -1.96
C GLY A 92 8.17 -25.25 -2.26
N GLY A 93 7.23 -24.93 -1.37
CA GLY A 93 5.79 -25.20 -1.57
C GLY A 93 5.21 -24.57 -2.84
N VAL A 94 5.89 -23.55 -3.39
CA VAL A 94 5.52 -22.91 -4.66
C VAL A 94 5.49 -23.89 -5.84
N ALA A 95 6.26 -24.99 -5.78
CA ALA A 95 6.23 -26.05 -6.79
C ALA A 95 4.84 -26.68 -6.92
N TYR A 96 4.09 -26.82 -5.82
CA TYR A 96 2.73 -27.34 -5.86
C TYR A 96 1.72 -26.37 -6.46
N GLU A 97 1.94 -25.05 -6.36
CA GLU A 97 1.09 -24.05 -7.02
C GLU A 97 1.36 -24.03 -8.54
N LEU A 98 2.61 -24.25 -8.97
CA LEU A 98 2.96 -24.36 -10.39
C LEU A 98 2.34 -25.58 -11.08
N LEU A 99 2.07 -26.65 -10.34
CA LEU A 99 1.39 -27.84 -10.84
C LEU A 99 -0.12 -27.64 -11.05
N ARG A 100 -0.71 -26.58 -10.48
CA ARG A 100 -2.14 -26.29 -10.65
C ARG A 100 -2.37 -25.68 -12.03
N PRO A 101 -3.51 -25.95 -12.67
CA PRO A 101 -3.86 -25.36 -13.98
C PRO A 101 -4.32 -23.90 -13.83
N LEU A 102 -3.55 -23.07 -13.13
CA LEU A 102 -3.78 -21.66 -12.85
C LEU A 102 -2.47 -20.89 -13.05
N GLY A 103 -2.56 -19.67 -13.56
CA GLY A 103 -1.39 -18.80 -13.66
C GLY A 103 -0.95 -18.34 -12.27
N LEU A 104 0.30 -18.62 -11.91
CA LEU A 104 0.87 -18.25 -10.60
C LEU A 104 0.79 -16.74 -10.34
N TYR A 105 1.24 -15.92 -11.30
CA TYR A 105 1.26 -14.47 -11.14
C TYR A 105 -0.15 -13.85 -11.06
N PRO A 106 -1.13 -14.19 -11.93
CA PRO A 106 -2.51 -13.75 -11.77
C PRO A 106 -3.14 -14.16 -10.43
N LEU A 107 -2.79 -15.33 -9.90
CA LEU A 107 -3.27 -15.81 -8.61
C LEU A 107 -2.73 -14.95 -7.47
N TRP A 108 -1.42 -14.70 -7.45
CA TRP A 108 -0.76 -13.85 -6.47
C TRP A 108 -1.23 -12.40 -6.54
N PHE A 109 -1.43 -11.87 -7.74
CA PHE A 109 -2.01 -10.54 -7.95
C PHE A 109 -3.40 -10.45 -7.34
N THR A 110 -4.26 -11.45 -7.57
CA THR A 110 -5.62 -11.47 -7.04
C THR A 110 -5.66 -11.54 -5.51
N ARG A 111 -4.77 -12.35 -4.90
CA ARG A 111 -4.64 -12.42 -3.43
C ARG A 111 -4.17 -11.09 -2.84
N THR A 112 -3.16 -10.50 -3.46
CA THR A 112 -2.61 -9.20 -3.06
C THR A 112 -3.66 -8.10 -3.20
N LEU A 113 -4.42 -8.09 -4.30
CA LEU A 113 -5.51 -7.14 -4.53
C LEU A 113 -6.57 -7.21 -3.42
N ALA A 114 -7.00 -8.42 -3.04
CA ALA A 114 -7.93 -8.61 -1.92
C ALA A 114 -7.36 -8.10 -0.60
N SER A 115 -6.06 -8.34 -0.35
CA SER A 115 -5.37 -7.91 0.87
C SER A 115 -5.30 -6.40 1.05
N ARG A 116 -5.33 -5.63 -0.06
CA ARG A 116 -5.26 -4.16 -0.05
C ARG A 116 -6.64 -3.52 -0.12
N LEU A 117 -7.54 -4.09 -0.90
CA LEU A 117 -8.88 -3.55 -1.06
C LEU A 117 -9.72 -3.72 0.20
N ALA A 118 -9.57 -4.83 0.96
CA ALA A 118 -10.37 -5.03 2.17
C ALA A 118 -10.09 -3.99 3.28
N PRO A 119 -8.83 -3.71 3.68
CA PRO A 119 -8.53 -2.67 4.65
C PRO A 119 -8.82 -1.26 4.10
N ALA A 120 -8.57 -1.01 2.81
CA ALA A 120 -8.89 0.28 2.19
C ALA A 120 -10.39 0.56 2.24
N VAL A 121 -11.25 -0.41 1.94
CA VAL A 121 -12.70 -0.26 2.06
C VAL A 121 -13.10 -0.04 3.52
N LEU A 122 -12.53 -0.78 4.46
CA LEU A 122 -12.86 -0.63 5.89
C LEU A 122 -12.43 0.71 6.48
N ARG A 123 -11.32 1.29 5.99
CA ARG A 123 -10.68 2.47 6.58
C ARG A 123 -10.95 3.76 5.82
N ALA A 124 -10.93 3.73 4.49
CA ALA A 124 -11.05 4.93 3.66
C ALA A 124 -12.50 5.29 3.30
N VAL A 125 -13.41 4.31 3.17
CA VAL A 125 -14.83 4.58 2.86
C VAL A 125 -15.53 5.40 3.95
N PRO A 126 -15.28 5.17 5.27
CA PRO A 126 -15.81 6.05 6.30
C PRO A 126 -15.26 7.48 6.25
N ILE A 127 -14.08 7.68 5.64
CA ILE A 127 -13.34 8.96 5.69
C ILE A 127 -13.64 9.83 4.45
N PHE A 128 -13.87 9.26 3.26
CA PHE A 128 -14.12 10.04 2.04
C PHE A 128 -15.01 9.30 1.02
N ALA A 129 -16.30 9.64 0.95
CA ALA A 129 -17.25 9.02 0.03
C ALA A 129 -17.65 9.96 -1.13
N LEU A 130 -16.88 9.94 -2.23
CA LEU A 130 -17.34 9.79 -3.62
C LEU A 130 -16.24 10.14 -4.64
N ALA A 131 -15.37 11.12 -4.35
CA ALA A 131 -14.30 11.54 -5.28
C ALA A 131 -13.08 10.58 -5.32
N PHE A 132 -13.04 9.60 -4.41
CA PHE A 132 -11.86 8.79 -4.11
C PHE A 132 -11.83 7.43 -4.82
N LEU A 133 -12.93 6.94 -5.38
CA LEU A 133 -13.04 5.55 -5.85
C LEU A 133 -12.15 5.24 -7.07
N ALA A 134 -12.06 6.16 -8.03
CA ALA A 134 -11.27 5.94 -9.24
C ALA A 134 -9.75 5.95 -8.97
N SER A 135 -9.28 6.94 -8.19
CA SER A 135 -7.87 7.01 -7.76
C SER A 135 -7.50 5.85 -6.83
N THR A 136 -8.41 5.43 -5.96
CA THR A 136 -8.19 4.27 -5.07
C THR A 136 -7.98 2.99 -5.85
N VAL A 137 -8.80 2.72 -6.88
CA VAL A 137 -8.63 1.50 -7.68
C VAL A 137 -7.27 1.49 -8.37
N GLY A 138 -6.82 2.63 -8.91
CA GLY A 138 -5.49 2.78 -9.50
C GLY A 138 -4.37 2.54 -8.50
N ALA A 139 -4.42 3.18 -7.33
CA ALA A 139 -3.42 3.04 -6.27
C ALA A 139 -3.39 1.62 -5.67
N VAL A 140 -4.55 0.97 -5.49
CA VAL A 140 -4.65 -0.44 -5.07
C VAL A 140 -3.96 -1.34 -6.11
N ALA A 141 -4.25 -1.14 -7.40
CA ALA A 141 -3.68 -1.95 -8.48
C ALA A 141 -2.16 -1.75 -8.58
N LEU A 142 -1.69 -0.52 -8.45
CA LEU A 142 -0.27 -0.17 -8.48
C LEU A 142 0.47 -0.73 -7.26
N GLY A 143 -0.08 -0.57 -6.06
CA GLY A 143 0.46 -1.16 -4.83
C GLY A 143 0.49 -2.69 -4.89
N ALA A 144 -0.52 -3.31 -5.50
CA ALA A 144 -0.54 -4.75 -5.74
C ALA A 144 0.54 -5.17 -6.74
N ALA A 145 0.74 -4.42 -7.83
CA ALA A 145 1.79 -4.67 -8.80
C ALA A 145 3.19 -4.62 -8.16
N PHE A 146 3.50 -3.59 -7.37
CA PHE A 146 4.78 -3.51 -6.64
C PHE A 146 4.97 -4.66 -5.66
N THR A 147 3.92 -5.04 -4.94
CA THR A 147 4.00 -6.15 -3.99
C THR A 147 4.25 -7.48 -4.71
N VAL A 148 3.63 -7.69 -5.88
CA VAL A 148 3.92 -8.85 -6.72
C VAL A 148 5.36 -8.80 -7.21
N LEU A 149 5.87 -7.66 -7.67
CA LEU A 149 7.27 -7.52 -8.08
C LEU A 149 8.24 -7.87 -6.93
N PHE A 150 7.98 -7.36 -5.71
CA PHE A 150 8.75 -7.72 -4.53
C PHE A 150 8.64 -9.20 -4.18
N THR A 151 7.48 -9.81 -4.42
CA THR A 151 7.27 -11.25 -4.22
C THR A 151 8.08 -12.07 -5.22
N VAL A 152 8.12 -11.66 -6.48
CA VAL A 152 8.88 -12.36 -7.53
C VAL A 152 10.38 -12.28 -7.27
N SER A 153 10.88 -11.15 -6.76
CA SER A 153 12.29 -11.04 -6.39
C SER A 153 12.69 -11.93 -5.20
N LEU A 154 11.72 -12.38 -4.37
CA LEU A 154 11.99 -13.39 -3.33
C LEU A 154 12.41 -14.74 -3.89
N LEU A 155 12.01 -15.09 -5.12
CA LEU A 155 12.40 -16.36 -5.74
C LEU A 155 13.91 -16.47 -5.99
N TRP A 156 14.59 -15.33 -6.06
CA TRP A 156 16.02 -15.23 -6.39
C TRP A 156 16.87 -14.75 -5.22
N THR A 157 16.27 -14.53 -4.04
CA THR A 157 16.96 -13.95 -2.89
C THR A 157 16.82 -14.79 -1.63
N VAL A 158 17.92 -14.88 -0.87
CA VAL A 158 18.02 -15.72 0.33
C VAL A 158 17.21 -15.13 1.50
N SER A 159 17.11 -13.80 1.57
CA SER A 159 16.42 -13.06 2.64
C SER A 159 15.28 -12.21 2.07
N GLY A 160 14.04 -12.62 2.31
CA GLY A 160 12.87 -11.84 1.89
C GLY A 160 12.48 -10.69 2.81
N GLU A 161 13.07 -10.63 4.01
CA GLU A 161 12.88 -9.53 4.96
C GLU A 161 13.46 -8.23 4.40
N GLY A 162 14.71 -8.28 3.92
CA GLY A 162 15.45 -7.09 3.46
C GLY A 162 14.81 -6.39 2.27
N ILE A 163 14.37 -7.16 1.25
CA ILE A 163 13.70 -6.59 0.07
C ILE A 163 12.38 -5.94 0.46
N THR A 164 11.63 -6.58 1.36
CA THR A 164 10.34 -6.03 1.81
C THR A 164 10.56 -4.71 2.55
N GLN A 165 11.52 -4.66 3.49
CA GLN A 165 11.81 -3.46 4.27
C GLN A 165 12.38 -2.32 3.43
N LEU A 166 13.34 -2.61 2.55
CA LEU A 166 13.91 -1.61 1.63
C LEU A 166 12.84 -1.08 0.66
N GLY A 167 12.01 -1.96 0.11
CA GLY A 167 10.91 -1.59 -0.76
C GLY A 167 9.92 -0.65 -0.06
N THR A 168 9.50 -0.98 1.16
CA THR A 168 8.59 -0.12 1.94
C THR A 168 9.23 1.23 2.24
N ALA A 169 10.48 1.28 2.70
CA ALA A 169 11.17 2.54 2.99
C ALA A 169 11.29 3.45 1.76
N LEU A 170 11.65 2.87 0.60
CA LEU A 170 11.72 3.60 -0.66
C LEU A 170 10.36 4.14 -1.08
N VAL A 171 9.30 3.32 -1.02
CA VAL A 171 7.96 3.80 -1.39
C VAL A 171 7.50 4.91 -0.45
N THR A 172 7.66 4.77 0.86
CA THR A 172 7.22 5.79 1.83
C THR A 172 7.93 7.13 1.66
N LEU A 173 9.21 7.11 1.29
CA LEU A 173 9.98 8.34 1.04
C LEU A 173 9.63 8.96 -0.32
N LEU A 174 9.59 8.14 -1.37
CA LEU A 174 9.47 8.61 -2.76
C LEU A 174 8.01 8.92 -3.17
N SER A 175 7.01 8.39 -2.46
CA SER A 175 5.61 8.69 -2.73
C SER A 175 5.13 10.00 -2.10
N GLY A 176 5.98 10.65 -1.29
CA GLY A 176 5.62 11.86 -0.55
C GLY A 176 4.84 11.59 0.74
N MET A 177 4.62 10.31 1.10
CA MET A 177 3.87 9.93 2.29
C MET A 177 4.53 10.37 3.61
N ALA A 178 5.86 10.34 3.69
CA ALA A 178 6.58 10.87 4.86
C ALA A 178 6.68 12.41 4.83
N VAL A 179 6.96 12.96 3.64
CA VAL A 179 7.14 14.40 3.43
C VAL A 179 6.43 14.80 2.14
N PRO A 180 5.50 15.77 2.16
CA PRO A 180 4.83 16.24 0.96
C PRO A 180 5.83 16.60 -0.14
N ILE A 181 5.64 16.07 -1.35
CA ILE A 181 6.53 16.29 -2.52
C ILE A 181 6.84 17.78 -2.76
N PRO A 182 5.89 18.73 -2.61
CA PRO A 182 6.18 20.15 -2.81
C PRO A 182 7.18 20.75 -1.81
N LEU A 183 7.41 20.11 -0.67
CA LEU A 183 8.41 20.54 0.32
C LEU A 183 9.83 20.06 -0.01
N PHE A 184 10.00 19.17 -0.99
CA PHE A 184 11.34 18.76 -1.43
C PHE A 184 12.04 19.88 -2.23
N PRO A 185 13.39 19.91 -2.20
CA PRO A 185 14.19 20.85 -2.99
C PRO A 185 13.88 20.73 -4.49
N ASP A 186 13.96 21.85 -5.21
CA ASP A 186 13.60 21.93 -6.64
C ASP A 186 14.45 21.02 -7.53
N ALA A 187 15.67 20.63 -7.10
CA ALA A 187 16.52 19.69 -7.82
C ALA A 187 15.96 18.25 -7.82
N VAL A 188 15.22 17.84 -6.78
CA VAL A 188 14.77 16.45 -6.58
C VAL A 188 13.30 16.29 -6.98
N ARG A 189 12.51 17.36 -6.89
CA ARG A 189 11.07 17.37 -7.20
C ARG A 189 10.73 16.78 -8.58
N PRO A 190 11.41 17.13 -9.69
CA PRO A 190 11.07 16.62 -11.02
C PRO A 190 11.24 15.10 -11.15
N VAL A 191 12.26 14.56 -10.47
CA VAL A 191 12.52 13.11 -10.45
C VAL A 191 11.41 12.39 -9.69
N LEU A 192 11.03 12.91 -8.52
CA LEU A 192 9.95 12.34 -7.70
C LEU A 192 8.60 12.39 -8.40
N GLU A 193 8.32 13.46 -9.15
CA GLU A 193 7.08 13.61 -9.91
C GLU A 193 6.99 12.68 -11.12
N PHE A 194 8.13 12.30 -11.71
CA PHE A 194 8.18 11.36 -12.83
C PHE A 194 8.03 9.90 -12.36
N LEU A 195 8.41 9.61 -11.11
CA LEU A 195 8.33 8.25 -10.58
C LEU A 195 6.87 7.80 -10.39
N PRO A 196 6.59 6.50 -10.60
CA PRO A 196 5.25 5.96 -10.40
C PRO A 196 4.78 6.05 -8.93
N PHE A 197 5.69 6.31 -7.99
CA PHE A 197 5.37 6.45 -6.57
C PHE A 197 4.49 7.65 -6.25
N ARG A 198 4.47 8.72 -7.08
CA ARG A 198 3.58 9.87 -6.88
C ARG A 198 2.09 9.49 -6.87
N GLY A 199 1.73 8.42 -7.56
CA GLY A 199 0.34 7.92 -7.63
C GLY A 199 -0.07 7.00 -6.47
N LEU A 200 0.81 6.77 -5.49
CA LEU A 200 0.59 5.92 -4.31
C LEU A 200 0.40 6.76 -3.04
#